data_AF-A0A3Q0KK66-F1
#
_entry.id   AF-A0A3Q0KK66-F1
#
_cell.length_a   1.000
_cell.length_b   1.000
_cell.length_c   1.000
_cell.angle_alpha   90.00
_cell.angle_beta   90.00
_cell.angle_gamma   90.00
#
_symmetry.space_group_name_H-M   'P 1'
#
loop_
_entity.id
_entity.type
_entity.pdbx_description
1 polymer ?
#
loop_
_entity_poly.entity_id
_entity_poly.type
_entity_poly.pdbx_seq_one_letter_code
_entity_poly.pdbx_strand_id
1 'polypeptide(L)'
;MTTKIATVANLAFHAFQQHSVRAALSPASANINNGMGDSHPCTNGNSPTHSDKPVSPNLPVKHKQLSESLSRLLACVRSLTPKDVGFDIRWISDSNISSAPVAYVHIMENEVFSMGIFILKPGSRIPLHDHPGMYGILKVLTGSVRCRSFTRLKNVKSTTDLGNYKPSLSVFDDSKWQLTDLIIARPHQDTVLSPDHQPCLLFPIEGNLHEITPVDGPAVFLDILAPPYDHDLGTRECRFYKEVIIPQMNSNALLSQNNLHNNNNNEELSSSADSSDPDLCSNQSEKDSVVYLVETNQPSDYWCESAEYNGPSIV
;
A
#
# COMPACT_ATOMS: atom_id res chain seq x y z
N MET A 1 -31.84 -17.52 -9.45
CA MET A 1 -31.20 -17.00 -8.22
C MET A 1 -29.93 -16.29 -8.65
N THR A 2 -29.67 -15.08 -8.16
CA THR A 2 -28.41 -14.36 -8.42
C THR A 2 -27.24 -15.07 -7.74
N THR A 3 -26.13 -15.25 -8.44
CA THR A 3 -24.92 -15.87 -7.86
C THR A 3 -24.28 -14.91 -6.85
N LYS A 4 -23.48 -15.43 -5.90
CA LYS A 4 -22.76 -14.56 -4.98
C LYS A 4 -21.76 -13.65 -5.70
N ILE A 5 -21.10 -14.15 -6.73
CA ILE A 5 -20.14 -13.35 -7.52
C ILE A 5 -20.84 -12.23 -8.30
N ALA A 6 -22.03 -12.46 -8.86
CA ALA A 6 -22.85 -11.40 -9.45
C ALA A 6 -23.29 -10.35 -8.41
N THR A 7 -23.58 -10.80 -7.17
CA THR A 7 -23.89 -9.88 -6.06
C THR A 7 -22.68 -9.01 -5.70
N VAL A 8 -21.48 -9.58 -5.66
CA VAL A 8 -20.22 -8.84 -5.46
C VAL A 8 -19.98 -7.83 -6.58
N ALA A 9 -20.16 -8.23 -7.85
CA ALA A 9 -20.03 -7.33 -8.99
C ALA A 9 -20.97 -6.12 -8.90
N ASN A 10 -22.24 -6.35 -8.57
CA ASN A 10 -23.22 -5.26 -8.40
C ASN A 10 -22.87 -4.35 -7.22
N LEU A 11 -22.41 -4.91 -6.09
CA LEU A 11 -21.96 -4.11 -4.94
C LEU A 11 -20.68 -3.32 -5.27
N ALA A 12 -19.74 -3.88 -6.04
CA ALA A 12 -18.52 -3.22 -6.47
C ALA A 12 -18.84 -2.01 -7.35
N PHE A 13 -19.77 -2.15 -8.30
CA PHE A 13 -20.27 -1.04 -9.10
C PHE A 13 -20.78 0.11 -8.20
N HIS A 14 -21.68 -0.17 -7.27
CA HIS A 14 -22.23 0.87 -6.38
C HIS A 14 -21.21 1.45 -5.38
N ALA A 15 -20.26 0.63 -4.90
CA ALA A 15 -19.23 1.09 -3.97
C ALA A 15 -18.24 2.05 -4.64
N PHE A 16 -17.92 1.83 -5.91
CA PHE A 16 -16.84 2.54 -6.58
C PHE A 16 -17.27 3.54 -7.65
N GLN A 17 -18.54 3.55 -8.11
CA GLN A 17 -18.99 4.45 -9.19
C GLN A 17 -18.58 5.91 -8.99
N GLN A 18 -18.76 6.47 -7.79
CA GLN A 18 -18.37 7.85 -7.50
C GLN A 18 -16.86 8.07 -7.48
N HIS A 19 -16.07 7.06 -7.09
CA HIS A 19 -14.61 7.14 -7.13
C HIS A 19 -14.12 7.10 -8.58
N SER A 20 -14.63 6.16 -9.38
CA SER A 20 -14.23 5.98 -10.78
C SER A 20 -14.58 7.21 -11.63
N VAL A 21 -15.75 7.83 -11.42
CA VAL A 21 -16.10 9.11 -12.07
C VAL A 21 -15.11 10.22 -11.70
N ARG A 22 -14.72 10.33 -10.43
CA ARG A 22 -13.75 11.35 -9.99
C ARG A 22 -12.34 11.09 -10.56
N ALA A 23 -11.94 9.83 -10.61
CA ALA A 23 -10.64 9.44 -11.18
C ALA A 23 -10.58 9.75 -12.69
N ALA A 24 -11.67 9.55 -13.44
CA ALA A 24 -11.75 9.86 -14.87
C ALA A 24 -11.70 11.38 -15.17
N LEU A 25 -12.15 12.23 -14.24
CA LEU A 25 -12.13 13.68 -14.40
C LEU A 25 -10.80 14.32 -13.98
N SER A 26 -9.96 13.61 -13.21
CA SER A 26 -8.64 14.08 -12.82
C SER A 26 -7.62 13.72 -13.89
N PRO A 27 -6.96 14.69 -14.56
CA PRO A 27 -5.81 14.37 -15.40
C PRO A 27 -4.74 13.71 -14.53
N ALA A 28 -4.26 12.53 -14.94
CA ALA A 28 -3.40 11.65 -14.17
C ALA A 28 -1.94 12.13 -13.99
N SER A 29 -1.75 13.44 -13.85
CA SER A 29 -0.49 14.04 -13.43
C SER A 29 -0.69 15.08 -12.31
N ALA A 30 -1.91 15.23 -11.78
CA ALA A 30 -2.18 16.08 -10.63
C ALA A 30 -2.15 15.28 -9.31
N ASN A 31 -1.04 14.62 -9.00
CA ASN A 31 -0.71 14.29 -7.62
C ASN A 31 0.75 14.67 -7.33
N ILE A 32 0.89 15.48 -6.28
CA ILE A 32 2.10 16.05 -5.66
C ILE A 32 2.62 17.35 -6.29
N ASN A 33 1.77 18.37 -6.35
CA ASN A 33 2.17 19.78 -6.30
C ASN A 33 1.41 20.50 -5.17
N ASN A 34 1.82 20.27 -3.92
CA ASN A 34 1.67 21.31 -2.89
C ASN A 34 2.84 22.28 -3.08
N GLY A 35 2.59 23.34 -3.84
CA GLY A 35 3.60 24.35 -4.14
C GLY A 35 3.13 25.38 -5.16
N MET A 36 1.91 25.91 -5.01
CA MET A 36 1.56 27.13 -5.73
C MET A 36 1.98 28.32 -4.87
N GLY A 37 3.18 28.81 -5.15
CA GLY A 37 3.58 30.15 -4.76
C GLY A 37 2.94 31.14 -5.72
N ASP A 38 1.90 31.83 -5.26
CA ASP A 38 1.49 33.07 -5.89
C ASP A 38 2.31 34.20 -5.27
N SER A 39 3.29 34.61 -6.07
CA SER A 39 4.03 35.83 -5.91
C SER A 39 3.25 36.92 -6.63
N HIS A 40 2.66 37.86 -5.88
CA HIS A 40 2.62 39.26 -6.30
C HIS A 40 2.48 40.19 -5.07
N PRO A 41 3.24 41.31 -5.04
CA PRO A 41 3.36 42.16 -3.87
C PRO A 41 2.32 43.28 -3.90
N CYS A 42 1.83 43.74 -2.74
CA CYS A 42 1.55 45.16 -2.49
C CYS A 42 1.19 45.46 -1.03
N THR A 43 1.97 46.41 -0.49
CA THR A 43 1.61 47.51 0.44
C THR A 43 1.26 47.22 1.91
N ASN A 44 2.26 47.52 2.73
CA ASN A 44 2.25 48.18 4.04
C ASN A 44 0.89 48.72 4.55
N GLY A 45 0.49 48.23 5.72
CA GLY A 45 -0.48 48.84 6.63
C GLY A 45 -0.23 48.34 8.06
N ASN A 46 -0.05 49.28 8.98
CA ASN A 46 0.43 49.09 10.35
C ASN A 46 -0.49 48.23 11.26
N SER A 47 0.15 47.62 12.26
CA SER A 47 -0.25 47.19 13.62
C SER A 47 -1.64 47.66 14.16
N PRO A 48 -2.31 46.93 15.10
CA PRO A 48 -1.68 46.31 16.28
C PRO A 48 -2.24 44.98 16.84
N THR A 49 -1.32 44.26 17.50
CA THR A 49 -1.43 43.39 18.69
C THR A 49 -2.81 42.93 19.19
N HIS A 50 -3.04 41.60 19.24
CA HIS A 50 -3.67 40.93 20.40
C HIS A 50 -3.39 39.41 20.40
N SER A 51 -2.52 39.00 21.34
CA SER A 51 -2.48 37.73 22.07
C SER A 51 -2.75 36.40 21.32
N ASP A 52 -1.65 35.74 20.94
CA ASP A 52 -1.57 34.31 20.64
C ASP A 52 -1.94 33.47 21.87
N LYS A 53 -2.98 32.62 21.74
CA LYS A 53 -3.13 31.42 22.58
C LYS A 53 -2.83 30.20 21.71
N PRO A 54 -2.02 29.24 22.19
CA PRO A 54 -1.49 28.17 21.38
C PRO A 54 -2.60 27.16 21.04
N VAL A 55 -2.75 26.90 19.74
CA VAL A 55 -3.57 25.80 19.22
C VAL A 55 -2.86 24.50 19.60
N SER A 56 -3.48 23.74 20.50
CA SER A 56 -3.05 22.40 20.89
C SER A 56 -3.05 21.48 19.66
N PRO A 57 -1.91 20.86 19.30
CA PRO A 57 -1.83 19.94 18.18
C PRO A 57 -2.06 18.54 18.70
N ASN A 58 -3.23 17.96 18.43
CA ASN A 58 -3.45 16.51 18.42
C ASN A 58 -4.84 16.27 17.81
N LEU A 59 -4.95 16.31 16.47
CA LEU A 59 -6.08 15.68 15.81
C LEU A 59 -5.71 14.20 15.62
N PRO A 60 -6.41 13.26 16.27
CA PRO A 60 -6.15 11.83 16.09
C PRO A 60 -6.39 11.43 14.64
N VAL A 61 -5.55 10.51 14.15
CA VAL A 61 -5.64 9.91 12.81
C VAL A 61 -7.08 9.39 12.61
N LYS A 62 -7.89 10.13 11.84
CA LYS A 62 -9.25 9.71 11.53
C LYS A 62 -9.16 8.41 10.75
N HIS A 63 -9.47 7.27 11.37
CA HIS A 63 -9.84 6.08 10.62
C HIS A 63 -10.89 6.52 9.59
N LYS A 64 -10.55 6.48 8.30
CA LYS A 64 -11.47 6.85 7.24
C LYS A 64 -12.66 5.91 7.34
N GLN A 65 -13.78 6.42 7.84
CA GLN A 65 -15.02 5.66 7.92
C GLN A 65 -15.37 5.20 6.50
N LEU A 66 -15.41 3.89 6.31
CA LEU A 66 -15.78 3.30 5.03
C LEU A 66 -17.22 3.68 4.72
N SER A 67 -17.55 3.88 3.43
CA SER A 67 -18.94 4.06 3.05
C SER A 67 -19.75 2.80 3.36
N GLU A 68 -21.07 2.97 3.53
CA GLU A 68 -21.98 1.84 3.72
C GLU A 68 -21.88 0.84 2.55
N SER A 69 -21.79 1.33 1.31
CA SER A 69 -21.66 0.50 0.12
C SER A 69 -20.36 -0.31 0.10
N LEU A 70 -19.23 0.30 0.46
CA LEU A 70 -17.94 -0.38 0.55
C LEU A 70 -17.92 -1.41 1.70
N SER A 71 -18.52 -1.07 2.84
CA SER A 71 -18.65 -2.00 3.98
C SER A 71 -19.46 -3.24 3.59
N ARG A 72 -20.58 -3.05 2.87
CA ARG A 72 -21.40 -4.15 2.35
C ARG A 72 -20.67 -5.00 1.31
N LEU A 73 -19.90 -4.37 0.41
CA LEU A 73 -19.05 -5.07 -0.55
C LEU A 73 -18.04 -5.97 0.17
N LEU A 74 -17.28 -5.43 1.13
CA LEU A 74 -16.26 -6.18 1.87
C LEU A 74 -16.88 -7.36 2.64
N ALA A 75 -18.05 -7.16 3.26
CA ALA A 75 -18.77 -8.25 3.93
C ALA A 75 -19.20 -9.35 2.95
N CYS A 76 -19.63 -8.99 1.74
CA CYS A 76 -20.00 -9.96 0.70
C CYS A 76 -18.77 -10.70 0.16
N VAL A 77 -17.67 -9.99 -0.15
CA VAL A 77 -16.39 -10.57 -0.60
C VAL A 77 -15.82 -11.52 0.46
N ARG A 78 -15.91 -11.17 1.76
CA ARG A 78 -15.51 -12.07 2.86
C ARG A 78 -16.23 -13.42 2.79
N SER A 79 -17.50 -13.44 2.40
CA SER A 79 -18.36 -14.63 2.38
C SER A 79 -18.19 -15.54 1.16
N LEU A 80 -17.33 -15.15 0.21
CA LEU A 80 -17.05 -15.94 -0.98
C LEU A 80 -16.22 -17.18 -0.62
N THR A 81 -16.61 -18.29 -1.23
CA THR A 81 -15.87 -19.56 -1.23
C THR A 81 -15.27 -19.81 -2.61
N PRO A 82 -14.31 -20.75 -2.75
CA PRO A 82 -13.81 -21.16 -4.07
C PRO A 82 -14.92 -21.53 -5.06
N LYS A 83 -15.97 -22.22 -4.60
CA LYS A 83 -17.11 -22.60 -5.44
C LYS A 83 -17.88 -21.39 -5.97
N ASP A 84 -18.00 -20.33 -5.17
CA ASP A 84 -18.76 -19.13 -5.53
C ASP A 84 -18.12 -18.35 -6.70
N VAL A 85 -16.82 -18.56 -6.95
CA VAL A 85 -16.05 -17.93 -8.02
C VAL A 85 -15.64 -18.91 -9.13
N GLY A 86 -16.13 -20.15 -9.10
CA GLY A 86 -15.77 -21.15 -10.11
C GLY A 86 -14.31 -21.58 -10.07
N PHE A 87 -13.69 -21.58 -8.89
CA PHE A 87 -12.33 -22.07 -8.71
C PHE A 87 -12.19 -23.48 -9.28
N ASP A 88 -11.20 -23.64 -10.16
CA ASP A 88 -10.83 -24.91 -10.74
C ASP A 88 -9.52 -25.39 -10.14
N ILE A 89 -9.53 -26.58 -9.53
CA ILE A 89 -8.33 -27.20 -8.95
C ILE A 89 -7.20 -27.36 -9.98
N ARG A 90 -7.55 -27.51 -11.26
CA ARG A 90 -6.58 -27.66 -12.34
C ARG A 90 -5.69 -26.43 -12.51
N TRP A 91 -6.13 -25.22 -12.11
CA TRP A 91 -5.27 -24.03 -12.12
C TRP A 91 -4.03 -24.18 -11.24
N ILE A 92 -4.11 -25.03 -10.22
CA ILE A 92 -3.02 -25.30 -9.29
C ILE A 92 -2.28 -26.59 -9.67
N SER A 93 -3.02 -27.62 -10.07
CA SER A 93 -2.46 -28.98 -10.23
C SER A 93 -1.95 -29.29 -11.64
N ASP A 94 -2.48 -28.64 -12.67
CA ASP A 94 -2.19 -28.97 -14.07
C ASP A 94 -1.20 -27.98 -14.68
N SER A 95 0.07 -28.41 -14.80
CA SER A 95 1.13 -27.63 -15.44
C SER A 95 0.89 -27.38 -16.94
N ASN A 96 -0.06 -28.08 -17.57
CA ASN A 96 -0.43 -27.83 -18.96
C ASN A 96 -1.39 -26.63 -19.10
N ILE A 97 -2.09 -26.23 -18.03
CA ILE A 97 -3.00 -25.08 -18.06
C ILE A 97 -2.22 -23.77 -18.03
N SER A 98 -1.15 -23.71 -17.24
CA SER A 98 -0.25 -22.58 -17.24
C SER A 98 1.16 -23.01 -16.85
N SER A 99 2.14 -22.54 -17.61
CA SER A 99 3.56 -22.73 -17.30
C SER A 99 4.10 -21.61 -16.40
N ALA A 100 3.45 -20.44 -16.42
CA ALA A 100 3.84 -19.25 -15.69
C ALA A 100 3.86 -19.41 -14.16
N PRO A 101 4.71 -18.64 -13.44
CA PRO A 101 4.72 -18.60 -11.98
C PRO A 101 3.40 -18.03 -11.43
N VAL A 102 2.74 -17.16 -12.21
CA VAL A 102 1.46 -16.55 -11.88
C VAL A 102 0.51 -16.69 -13.07
N ALA A 103 -0.77 -16.96 -12.80
CA ALA A 103 -1.83 -16.90 -13.79
C ALA A 103 -2.95 -15.94 -13.35
N TYR A 104 -3.62 -15.35 -14.32
CA TYR A 104 -4.75 -14.43 -14.12
C TYR A 104 -5.99 -14.91 -14.86
N VAL A 105 -7.07 -15.13 -14.12
CA VAL A 105 -8.38 -15.46 -14.67
C VAL A 105 -9.23 -14.20 -14.64
N HIS A 106 -9.47 -13.62 -15.82
CA HIS A 106 -10.35 -12.45 -15.96
C HIS A 106 -11.80 -12.86 -15.73
N ILE A 107 -12.48 -12.22 -14.76
CA ILE A 107 -13.92 -12.44 -14.55
C ILE A 107 -14.72 -11.40 -15.32
N MET A 108 -14.47 -10.12 -15.06
CA MET A 108 -15.15 -9.02 -15.73
C MET A 108 -14.44 -7.69 -15.57
N GLU A 109 -14.80 -6.77 -16.45
CA GLU A 109 -14.40 -5.37 -16.37
C GLU A 109 -15.50 -4.47 -16.94
N ASN A 110 -15.62 -3.27 -16.37
CA ASN A 110 -16.40 -2.15 -16.88
C ASN A 110 -15.73 -0.84 -16.45
N GLU A 111 -16.32 0.30 -16.84
CA GLU A 111 -15.81 1.65 -16.53
C GLU A 111 -15.61 1.96 -15.03
N VAL A 112 -16.20 1.16 -14.14
CA VAL A 112 -16.16 1.38 -12.70
C VAL A 112 -15.12 0.51 -12.00
N PHE A 113 -14.99 -0.77 -12.37
CA PHE A 113 -14.04 -1.69 -11.76
C PHE A 113 -13.66 -2.84 -12.69
N SER A 114 -12.52 -3.47 -12.41
CA SER A 114 -12.15 -4.79 -12.93
C SER A 114 -12.11 -5.81 -11.80
N MET A 115 -12.39 -7.07 -12.12
CA MET A 115 -12.38 -8.18 -11.18
C MET A 115 -11.78 -9.42 -11.85
N GLY A 116 -10.87 -10.08 -11.13
CA GLY A 116 -10.22 -11.29 -11.60
C GLY A 116 -9.71 -12.15 -10.45
N ILE A 117 -9.09 -13.28 -10.80
CA ILE A 117 -8.48 -14.20 -9.85
C ILE A 117 -7.02 -14.37 -10.21
N PHE A 118 -6.13 -14.18 -9.24
CA PHE A 118 -4.73 -14.53 -9.37
C PHE A 118 -4.47 -15.91 -8.78
N ILE A 119 -3.65 -16.69 -9.48
CA ILE A 119 -3.13 -17.99 -9.06
C ILE A 119 -1.62 -17.89 -8.97
N LEU A 120 -1.07 -18.06 -7.77
CA LEU A 120 0.37 -17.98 -7.49
C LEU A 120 0.88 -19.39 -7.19
N LYS A 121 1.87 -19.85 -7.97
CA LYS A 121 2.56 -21.13 -7.70
C LYS A 121 3.53 -21.02 -6.53
N PRO A 122 3.88 -22.13 -5.85
CA PRO A 122 4.89 -22.10 -4.79
C PRO A 122 6.19 -21.44 -5.27
N GLY A 123 6.74 -20.53 -4.45
CA GLY A 123 7.98 -19.79 -4.77
C GLY A 123 7.83 -18.65 -5.78
N SER A 124 6.63 -18.44 -6.35
CA SER A 124 6.33 -17.25 -7.16
C SER A 124 6.10 -16.00 -6.31
N ARG A 125 5.93 -14.86 -6.97
CA ARG A 125 5.42 -13.63 -6.36
C ARG A 125 4.75 -12.76 -7.41
N ILE A 126 3.83 -11.90 -7.00
CA ILE A 126 3.58 -10.66 -7.70
C ILE A 126 4.54 -9.64 -7.10
N PRO A 127 5.58 -9.20 -7.84
CA PRO A 127 6.61 -8.31 -7.32
C PRO A 127 6.03 -6.98 -6.82
N LEU A 128 6.79 -6.26 -6.01
CA LEU A 128 6.38 -4.94 -5.53
C LEU A 128 5.96 -4.03 -6.69
N HIS A 129 4.70 -3.59 -6.68
CA HIS A 129 4.10 -2.77 -7.73
C HIS A 129 3.08 -1.78 -7.18
N ASP A 130 2.58 -0.86 -8.01
CA ASP A 130 1.53 0.10 -7.66
C ASP A 130 0.30 0.05 -8.58
N HIS A 131 -0.78 0.68 -8.12
CA HIS A 131 -2.02 0.90 -8.87
C HIS A 131 -2.48 2.34 -8.69
N PRO A 132 -1.85 3.32 -9.38
CA PRO A 132 -2.02 4.74 -9.09
C PRO A 132 -3.49 5.18 -9.08
N GLY A 133 -3.96 5.71 -7.93
CA GLY A 133 -5.31 6.25 -7.81
C GLY A 133 -6.43 5.20 -7.69
N MET A 134 -6.10 3.91 -7.59
CA MET A 134 -7.06 2.82 -7.56
C MET A 134 -7.23 2.24 -6.15
N TYR A 135 -8.46 1.83 -5.83
CA TYR A 135 -8.69 0.88 -4.74
C TYR A 135 -8.32 -0.53 -5.20
N GLY A 136 -7.82 -1.34 -4.27
CA GLY A 136 -7.66 -2.79 -4.44
C GLY A 136 -8.38 -3.55 -3.33
N ILE A 137 -9.08 -4.63 -3.67
CA ILE A 137 -9.63 -5.58 -2.70
C ILE A 137 -9.07 -6.96 -3.02
N LEU A 138 -8.23 -7.48 -2.12
CA LEU A 138 -7.66 -8.82 -2.21
C LEU A 138 -8.37 -9.76 -1.23
N LYS A 139 -8.94 -10.87 -1.74
CA LYS A 139 -9.53 -11.93 -0.91
C LYS A 139 -8.95 -13.29 -1.26
N VAL A 140 -8.22 -13.88 -0.33
CA VAL A 140 -7.72 -15.26 -0.47
C VAL A 140 -8.89 -16.25 -0.52
N LEU A 141 -8.86 -17.14 -1.51
CA LEU A 141 -9.84 -18.19 -1.74
C LEU A 141 -9.28 -19.57 -1.38
N THR A 142 -8.00 -19.81 -1.66
CA THR A 142 -7.29 -21.07 -1.38
C THR A 142 -5.83 -20.79 -1.07
N GLY A 143 -5.24 -21.57 -0.16
CA GLY A 143 -3.88 -21.35 0.32
C GLY A 143 -3.78 -20.10 1.20
N SER A 144 -2.57 -19.56 1.32
CA SER A 144 -2.29 -18.33 2.07
C SER A 144 -1.35 -17.44 1.26
N VAL A 145 -1.49 -16.12 1.41
CA VAL A 145 -0.54 -15.16 0.85
C VAL A 145 0.03 -14.27 1.93
N ARG A 146 1.26 -13.84 1.77
CA ARG A 146 1.86 -12.73 2.50
C ARG A 146 1.73 -11.47 1.66
N CYS A 147 1.15 -10.43 2.24
CA CYS A 147 1.01 -9.11 1.65
C CYS A 147 1.89 -8.12 2.40
N ARG A 148 2.88 -7.56 1.69
CA ARG A 148 3.73 -6.46 2.17
C ARG A 148 3.32 -5.20 1.43
N SER A 149 2.75 -4.23 2.13
CA SER A 149 2.32 -2.97 1.51
C SER A 149 3.06 -1.76 2.07
N PHE A 150 3.08 -0.69 1.28
CA PHE A 150 3.82 0.54 1.55
C PHE A 150 2.98 1.74 1.10
N THR A 151 3.13 2.86 1.81
CA THR A 151 2.60 4.15 1.37
C THR A 151 3.74 5.02 0.86
N ARG A 152 3.66 5.47 -0.39
CA ARG A 152 4.60 6.46 -0.93
C ARG A 152 4.46 7.76 -0.14
N LEU A 153 5.57 8.22 0.45
CA LEU A 153 5.62 9.50 1.16
C LEU A 153 6.13 10.61 0.24
N LYS A 154 7.24 10.36 -0.48
CA LYS A 154 7.92 11.40 -1.27
C LYS A 154 8.83 10.79 -2.34
N ASN A 155 8.87 11.43 -3.51
CA ASN A 155 9.93 11.23 -4.51
C ASN A 155 11.11 12.16 -4.16
N VAL A 156 12.32 11.62 -4.10
CA VAL A 156 13.52 12.39 -3.79
C VAL A 156 13.88 13.26 -4.99
N LYS A 157 13.98 14.57 -4.79
CA LYS A 157 14.41 15.55 -5.80
C LYS A 157 15.83 16.05 -5.56
N SER A 158 16.30 16.02 -4.32
CA SER A 158 17.65 16.45 -3.94
C SER A 158 18.08 15.86 -2.60
N THR A 159 19.34 16.07 -2.21
CA THR A 159 19.86 15.62 -0.91
C THR A 159 19.15 16.26 0.28
N THR A 160 18.48 17.40 0.13
CA THR A 160 17.74 18.04 1.23
C THR A 160 16.48 17.27 1.61
N ASP A 161 15.91 16.51 0.66
CA ASP A 161 14.73 15.68 0.91
C ASP A 161 15.00 14.53 1.86
N LEU A 162 16.29 14.23 2.03
CA LEU A 162 16.82 13.20 2.89
C LEU A 162 17.09 13.69 4.32
N GLY A 163 16.75 14.95 4.61
CA GLY A 163 17.01 15.60 5.88
C GLY A 163 18.51 15.75 6.17
N ASN A 164 18.93 15.40 7.38
CA ASN A 164 20.32 15.55 7.82
C ASN A 164 21.30 14.54 7.17
N TYR A 165 20.84 13.69 6.26
CA TYR A 165 21.62 12.61 5.67
C TYR A 165 22.17 13.01 4.30
N LYS A 166 23.49 13.14 4.20
CA LYS A 166 24.21 13.23 2.93
C LYS A 166 24.80 11.86 2.61
N PRO A 167 24.14 11.02 1.81
CA PRO A 167 24.70 9.73 1.42
C PRO A 167 25.95 10.02 0.60
N SER A 168 27.01 9.23 0.80
CA SER A 168 28.09 9.20 -0.17
C SER A 168 27.50 8.78 -1.51
N LEU A 169 27.49 9.69 -2.49
CA LEU A 169 26.99 9.42 -3.84
C LEU A 169 27.71 8.24 -4.51
N SER A 170 28.88 7.84 -3.99
CA SER A 170 29.60 6.64 -4.39
C SER A 170 28.82 5.32 -4.21
N VAL A 171 27.73 5.29 -3.44
CA VAL A 171 26.83 4.12 -3.36
C VAL A 171 26.15 3.86 -4.71
N PHE A 172 25.98 4.91 -5.52
CA PHE A 172 25.36 4.82 -6.84
C PHE A 172 26.38 4.63 -7.98
N ASP A 173 27.69 4.69 -7.70
CA ASP A 173 28.75 4.68 -8.74
C ASP A 173 28.72 3.39 -9.59
N ASP A 174 28.35 2.27 -8.98
CA ASP A 174 28.14 0.97 -9.65
C ASP A 174 26.66 0.65 -9.94
N SER A 175 25.74 1.55 -9.59
CA SER A 175 24.31 1.34 -9.72
C SER A 175 23.76 2.10 -10.92
N LYS A 176 22.77 1.53 -11.61
CA LYS A 176 22.07 2.24 -12.70
C LYS A 176 21.20 3.41 -12.23
N TRP A 177 21.10 3.64 -10.91
CA TRP A 177 20.15 4.55 -10.29
C TRP A 177 20.83 5.83 -9.84
N GLN A 178 20.11 6.94 -9.94
CA GLN A 178 20.49 8.23 -9.39
C GLN A 178 19.71 8.51 -8.11
N LEU A 179 20.18 9.49 -7.34
CA LEU A 179 19.48 9.93 -6.13
C LEU A 179 18.01 10.31 -6.41
N THR A 180 17.73 10.88 -7.58
CA THR A 180 16.38 11.29 -8.02
C THR A 180 15.44 10.12 -8.30
N ASP A 181 15.96 8.91 -8.44
CA ASP A 181 15.17 7.70 -8.67
C ASP A 181 14.62 7.13 -7.35
N LEU A 182 15.08 7.65 -6.21
CA LEU A 182 14.65 7.19 -4.90
C LEU A 182 13.25 7.68 -4.55
N ILE A 183 12.50 6.76 -3.95
CA ILE A 183 11.17 6.99 -3.41
C ILE A 183 11.22 6.62 -1.93
N ILE A 184 10.85 7.57 -1.08
CA ILE A 184 10.68 7.33 0.35
C ILE A 184 9.28 6.78 0.56
N ALA A 185 9.18 5.60 1.17
CA ALA A 185 7.92 4.97 1.49
C ALA A 185 7.87 4.51 2.95
N ARG A 186 6.67 4.48 3.52
CA ARG A 186 6.41 3.90 4.83
C ARG A 186 5.91 2.47 4.65
N PRO A 187 6.57 1.45 5.20
CA PRO A 187 6.07 0.09 5.24
C PRO A 187 4.86 0.00 6.17
N HIS A 188 3.88 -0.80 5.80
CA HIS A 188 2.82 -1.28 6.68
C HIS A 188 3.23 -2.62 7.30
N GLN A 189 2.40 -3.12 8.21
CA GLN A 189 2.61 -4.44 8.82
C GLN A 189 2.59 -5.55 7.75
N ASP A 190 3.62 -6.40 7.77
CA ASP A 190 3.67 -7.62 6.98
C ASP A 190 2.57 -8.58 7.45
N THR A 191 1.63 -8.90 6.56
CA THR A 191 0.40 -9.61 6.91
C THR A 191 0.25 -10.89 6.11
N VAL A 192 0.01 -12.01 6.80
CA VAL A 192 -0.39 -13.27 6.17
C VAL A 192 -1.91 -13.36 6.14
N LEU A 193 -2.48 -13.59 4.97
CA LEU A 193 -3.91 -13.67 4.69
C LEU A 193 -4.25 -15.08 4.22
N SER A 194 -5.40 -15.57 4.67
CA SER A 194 -5.97 -16.88 4.33
C SER A 194 -7.50 -16.75 4.14
N PRO A 195 -8.21 -17.82 3.73
CA PRO A 195 -9.64 -17.73 3.42
C PRO A 195 -10.55 -17.26 4.56
N ASP A 196 -10.11 -17.40 5.81
CA ASP A 196 -10.79 -17.00 7.04
C ASP A 196 -10.58 -15.52 7.43
N HIS A 197 -9.57 -14.87 6.86
CA HIS A 197 -9.27 -13.45 7.08
C HIS A 197 -10.24 -12.51 6.34
N GLN A 198 -10.29 -11.25 6.79
CA GLN A 198 -10.98 -10.18 6.07
C GLN A 198 -10.30 -9.93 4.72
N PRO A 199 -11.03 -9.46 3.69
CA PRO A 199 -10.39 -8.96 2.48
C PRO A 199 -9.41 -7.83 2.83
N CYS A 200 -8.23 -7.84 2.21
CA CYS A 200 -7.28 -6.75 2.33
C CYS A 200 -7.73 -5.61 1.42
N LEU A 201 -8.01 -4.44 2.02
CA LEU A 201 -8.38 -3.22 1.31
C LEU A 201 -7.14 -2.33 1.16
N LEU A 202 -6.76 -2.08 -0.08
CA LEU A 202 -5.72 -1.14 -0.47
C LEU A 202 -6.36 0.13 -1.01
N PHE A 203 -5.82 1.28 -0.63
CA PHE A 203 -6.39 2.58 -0.98
C PHE A 203 -5.65 3.21 -2.16
N PRO A 204 -6.26 4.20 -2.85
CA PRO A 204 -5.63 4.98 -3.92
C PRO A 204 -4.28 5.62 -3.61
N ILE A 205 -3.94 5.76 -2.32
CA ILE A 205 -2.70 6.39 -1.84
C ILE A 205 -2.06 5.49 -0.76
N GLU A 206 -2.84 5.10 0.23
CA GLU A 206 -2.34 4.32 1.37
C GLU A 206 -2.28 2.83 1.05
N GLY A 207 -1.11 2.22 1.26
CA GLY A 207 -0.87 0.81 0.94
C GLY A 207 -0.86 0.50 -0.56
N ASN A 208 -0.86 1.52 -1.43
CA ASN A 208 -0.98 1.34 -2.88
C ASN A 208 0.21 0.61 -3.50
N LEU A 209 1.40 0.76 -2.92
CA LEU A 209 2.58 -0.02 -3.26
C LEU A 209 2.52 -1.34 -2.50
N HIS A 210 2.56 -2.50 -3.17
CA HIS A 210 2.50 -3.77 -2.47
C HIS A 210 3.11 -4.94 -3.25
N GLU A 211 3.52 -5.97 -2.51
CA GLU A 211 4.07 -7.23 -2.99
C GLU A 211 3.25 -8.38 -2.39
N ILE A 212 2.92 -9.37 -3.23
CA ILE A 212 2.14 -10.55 -2.82
C ILE A 212 2.96 -11.81 -3.08
N THR A 213 3.16 -12.63 -2.05
CA THR A 213 3.85 -13.93 -2.15
C THR A 213 2.96 -15.04 -1.60
N PRO A 214 2.95 -16.25 -2.18
CA PRO A 214 2.22 -17.37 -1.60
C PRO A 214 3.00 -17.96 -0.42
N VAL A 215 2.28 -18.43 0.59
CA VAL A 215 2.83 -19.00 1.83
C VAL A 215 2.46 -20.49 1.90
N ASP A 216 3.45 -21.34 2.14
CA ASP A 216 3.30 -22.78 2.38
C ASP A 216 2.56 -23.56 1.28
N GLY A 217 2.67 -23.12 0.02
CA GLY A 217 2.07 -23.79 -1.13
C GLY A 217 1.61 -22.82 -2.21
N PRO A 218 0.75 -23.27 -3.13
CA PRO A 218 0.07 -22.39 -4.08
C PRO A 218 -1.00 -21.56 -3.36
N ALA A 219 -1.29 -20.38 -3.89
CA ALA A 219 -2.34 -19.52 -3.36
C ALA A 219 -3.21 -18.97 -4.48
N VAL A 220 -4.49 -18.80 -4.19
CA VAL A 220 -5.48 -18.26 -5.13
C VAL A 220 -6.27 -17.18 -4.42
N PHE A 221 -6.38 -16.01 -5.03
CA PHE A 221 -7.13 -14.90 -4.46
C PHE A 221 -7.93 -14.17 -5.52
N LEU A 222 -9.10 -13.68 -5.12
CA LEU A 222 -9.89 -12.72 -5.88
C LEU A 222 -9.26 -11.34 -5.73
N ASP A 223 -9.18 -10.62 -6.83
CA ASP A 223 -8.74 -9.23 -6.90
C ASP A 223 -9.84 -8.37 -7.53
N ILE A 224 -10.10 -7.20 -6.94
CA ILE A 224 -10.99 -6.17 -7.49
C ILE A 224 -10.23 -4.85 -7.47
N LEU A 225 -10.14 -4.21 -8.64
CA LEU A 225 -9.49 -2.92 -8.80
C LEU A 225 -10.51 -1.87 -9.26
N ALA A 226 -10.46 -0.67 -8.68
CA ALA A 226 -11.39 0.40 -9.04
C ALA A 226 -10.76 1.81 -9.00
N PRO A 227 -10.81 2.61 -10.08
CA PRO A 227 -11.26 2.24 -11.43
C PRO A 227 -10.44 1.09 -12.04
N PRO A 228 -10.85 0.50 -13.18
CA PRO A 228 -9.95 -0.38 -13.94
C PRO A 228 -8.71 0.38 -14.43
N TYR A 229 -7.73 -0.36 -14.95
CA TYR A 229 -6.59 0.23 -15.63
C TYR A 229 -7.04 1.08 -16.83
N ASP A 230 -6.20 2.04 -17.21
CA ASP A 230 -6.45 2.90 -18.37
C ASP A 230 -5.67 2.37 -19.57
N HIS A 231 -6.29 1.49 -20.34
CA HIS A 231 -5.64 0.89 -21.51
C HIS A 231 -5.45 1.88 -22.67
N ASP A 232 -6.23 2.97 -22.70
CA ASP A 232 -6.21 3.93 -23.80
C ASP A 232 -5.22 5.08 -23.58
N LEU A 233 -5.18 5.65 -22.37
CA LEU A 233 -4.35 6.80 -22.04
C LEU A 233 -3.06 6.44 -21.31
N GLY A 234 -2.90 5.18 -20.86
CA GLY A 234 -1.73 4.73 -20.09
C GLY A 234 -1.58 5.42 -18.72
N THR A 235 -2.62 6.10 -18.26
CA THR A 235 -2.54 6.95 -17.07
C THR A 235 -2.55 6.17 -15.75
N ARG A 236 -3.09 4.95 -15.80
CA ARG A 236 -3.14 4.00 -14.70
C ARG A 236 -2.46 2.74 -15.19
N GLU A 237 -1.15 2.79 -15.26
CA GLU A 237 -0.30 1.62 -15.54
C GLU A 237 0.28 1.07 -14.24
N CYS A 238 0.38 -0.25 -14.18
CA CYS A 238 1.10 -0.95 -13.13
C CYS A 238 2.60 -0.72 -13.30
N ARG A 239 3.28 -0.18 -12.29
CA ARG A 239 4.74 -0.02 -12.30
C ARG A 239 5.37 -0.89 -11.23
N PHE A 240 6.56 -1.40 -11.51
CA PHE A 240 7.30 -2.24 -10.58
C PHE A 240 8.34 -1.44 -9.81
N TYR A 241 8.63 -1.87 -8.59
CA TYR A 241 9.61 -1.27 -7.72
C TYR A 241 10.45 -2.35 -7.04
N LYS A 242 11.56 -1.92 -6.45
CA LYS A 242 12.32 -2.74 -5.51
C LYS A 242 12.77 -1.90 -4.33
N GLU A 243 12.87 -2.54 -3.17
CA GLU A 243 13.55 -1.96 -2.03
C GLU A 243 15.06 -1.88 -2.29
N VAL A 244 15.67 -0.77 -1.88
CA VAL A 244 17.12 -0.56 -1.96
C VAL A 244 17.67 -0.22 -0.58
N ILE A 245 18.79 -0.84 -0.24
CA ILE A 245 19.52 -0.54 0.99
C ILE A 245 20.44 0.63 0.71
N ILE A 246 20.33 1.69 1.51
CA ILE A 246 21.29 2.79 1.50
C ILE A 246 22.24 2.58 2.70
N PRO A 247 23.51 2.18 2.47
CA PRO A 247 24.43 1.75 3.53
C PRO A 247 24.61 2.74 4.69
N GLN A 248 24.44 4.05 4.45
CA GLN A 248 24.62 5.09 5.47
C GLN A 248 23.35 5.47 6.26
N MET A 249 22.17 4.98 5.88
CA MET A 249 20.91 5.26 6.60
C MET A 249 20.53 4.18 7.58
N ASN A 250 20.80 2.92 7.24
CA ASN A 250 20.40 1.79 8.09
C ASN A 250 21.21 1.72 9.40
N SER A 251 22.42 2.30 9.44
CA SER A 251 23.28 2.33 10.64
C SER A 251 22.67 3.13 11.80
N ASN A 252 21.92 4.20 11.52
CA ASN A 252 21.31 5.03 12.57
C ASN A 252 20.03 4.45 13.17
N ALA A 253 19.32 3.57 12.43
CA ALA A 253 18.21 2.81 12.99
C ALA A 253 18.70 1.87 14.12
N LEU A 254 19.86 1.22 13.91
CA LEU A 254 20.49 0.34 14.90
C LEU A 254 21.14 1.11 16.07
N LEU A 255 21.81 2.25 15.82
CA LEU A 255 22.42 3.05 16.89
C LEU A 255 21.39 3.66 17.85
N SER A 256 20.17 3.97 17.38
CA SER A 256 19.11 4.45 18.26
C SER A 256 18.50 3.38 19.18
N GLN A 257 18.71 2.09 18.91
CA GLN A 257 18.37 1.01 19.85
C GLN A 257 19.45 0.80 20.92
N ASN A 258 20.73 1.03 20.59
CA ASN A 258 21.82 0.81 21.55
C ASN A 258 22.01 1.93 22.57
N ASN A 259 21.52 3.15 22.31
CA ASN A 259 21.63 4.27 23.26
C ASN A 259 20.53 4.30 24.33
N LEU A 260 19.64 3.30 24.40
CA LEU A 260 18.73 3.13 25.54
C LEU A 260 19.34 2.32 26.69
N HIS A 261 20.60 1.92 26.59
CA HIS A 261 21.32 1.19 27.63
C HIS A 261 22.73 1.75 27.80
N ASN A 262 22.85 3.00 28.24
CA ASN A 262 24.05 3.54 28.89
C ASN A 262 23.78 4.96 29.40
N ASN A 263 23.15 5.06 30.56
CA ASN A 263 23.31 6.20 31.47
C ASN A 263 23.40 5.64 32.89
N ASN A 264 24.47 4.89 33.13
CA ASN A 264 25.07 4.82 34.46
C ASN A 264 25.95 6.07 34.56
N ASN A 265 25.64 6.98 35.49
CA ASN A 265 26.62 7.63 36.38
C ASN A 265 25.95 8.73 37.21
N ASN A 266 26.06 8.50 38.52
CA ASN A 266 26.37 9.47 39.58
C ASN A 266 25.25 10.20 40.32
N GLU A 267 25.37 10.03 41.65
CA GLU A 267 25.02 10.94 42.75
C GLU A 267 23.53 11.05 43.10
N GLU A 268 23.09 11.13 44.35
CA GLU A 268 23.56 10.80 45.70
C GLU A 268 22.34 11.15 46.60
N LEU A 269 22.22 10.51 47.75
CA LEU A 269 21.41 10.92 48.91
C LEU A 269 19.86 10.94 48.85
N SER A 270 19.32 9.88 49.47
CA SER A 270 18.52 9.90 50.70
C SER A 270 17.08 10.48 50.75
N SER A 271 16.24 9.59 51.30
CA SER A 271 15.16 9.80 52.28
C SER A 271 13.70 9.80 51.80
N SER A 272 13.04 8.73 52.26
CA SER A 272 11.68 8.66 52.82
C SER A 272 10.46 8.96 51.94
N ALA A 273 9.70 7.87 51.80
CA ALA A 273 8.28 7.75 52.15
C ALA A 273 7.21 8.34 51.21
N ASP A 274 6.43 7.38 50.72
CA ASP A 274 4.98 7.39 50.63
C ASP A 274 4.32 7.82 49.30
N SER A 275 3.35 6.98 48.97
CA SER A 275 2.40 6.89 47.87
C SER A 275 1.94 8.18 47.20
N SER A 276 1.92 8.19 45.87
CA SER A 276 0.71 8.16 45.02
C SER A 276 1.07 8.53 43.57
N ASP A 277 0.58 7.70 42.64
CA ASP A 277 0.42 7.88 41.19
C ASP A 277 0.98 9.15 40.52
N PRO A 278 1.78 9.01 39.45
CA PRO A 278 1.14 9.26 38.16
C PRO A 278 1.56 8.29 37.04
N ASP A 279 0.54 7.71 36.42
CA ASP A 279 0.45 7.30 35.02
C ASP A 279 1.22 8.22 34.06
N LEU A 280 2.51 7.96 33.87
CA LEU A 280 3.25 8.38 32.68
C LEU A 280 3.07 7.27 31.61
N CYS A 281 1.91 7.31 30.94
CA CYS A 281 1.77 6.66 29.65
C CYS A 281 2.79 7.28 28.70
N SER A 282 3.89 6.56 28.50
CA SER A 282 4.93 6.86 27.54
C SER A 282 4.32 6.78 26.14
N ASN A 283 3.95 7.94 25.59
CA ASN A 283 3.77 8.12 24.15
C ASN A 283 5.14 7.90 23.49
N GLN A 284 5.51 6.63 23.29
CA GLN A 284 6.55 6.27 22.34
C GLN A 284 6.01 6.65 20.97
N SER A 285 6.40 7.84 20.50
CA SER A 285 6.24 8.22 19.11
C SER A 285 6.85 7.11 18.28
N GLU A 286 6.03 6.34 17.55
CA GLU A 286 6.48 5.46 16.48
C GLU A 286 7.39 6.29 15.59
N LYS A 287 8.69 6.07 15.71
CA LYS A 287 9.68 6.68 14.84
C LYS A 287 9.50 5.94 13.51
N ASP A 288 8.64 6.47 12.66
CA ASP A 288 8.26 5.93 11.34
C ASP A 288 9.51 5.40 10.64
N SER A 289 9.70 4.08 10.66
CA SER A 289 10.76 3.43 9.90
C SER A 289 10.40 3.60 8.43
N VAL A 290 11.22 4.32 7.67
CA VAL A 290 11.02 4.48 6.22
C VAL A 290 11.88 3.49 5.46
N VAL A 291 11.41 3.09 4.28
CA VAL A 291 12.18 2.33 3.29
C VAL A 291 12.41 3.17 2.05
N TYR A 292 13.42 2.79 1.28
CA TYR A 292 13.75 3.41 0.01
C TYR A 292 13.43 2.44 -1.12
N LEU A 293 12.65 2.91 -2.08
CA LEU A 293 12.28 2.18 -3.28
C LEU A 293 12.87 2.85 -4.51
N VAL A 294 13.10 2.07 -5.55
CA VAL A 294 13.33 2.58 -6.92
C VAL A 294 12.38 1.88 -7.87
N GLU A 295 11.91 2.61 -8.89
CA GLU A 295 11.14 2.01 -9.97
C GLU A 295 12.03 1.10 -10.82
N THR A 296 11.48 0.00 -11.33
CA THR A 296 12.19 -0.97 -12.14
C THR A 296 11.34 -1.46 -13.29
N ASN A 297 11.98 -2.07 -14.30
CA ASN A 297 11.26 -2.94 -15.22
C ASN A 297 10.63 -4.13 -14.47
N GLN A 298 9.67 -4.78 -15.12
CA GLN A 298 9.15 -6.07 -14.67
C GLN A 298 10.31 -7.05 -14.40
N PRO A 299 10.39 -7.66 -13.21
CA PRO A 299 11.39 -8.69 -12.92
C PRO A 299 11.28 -9.86 -13.89
N SER A 300 12.42 -10.39 -14.36
CA SER A 300 12.46 -11.48 -15.34
C SER A 300 11.94 -12.82 -14.83
N ASP A 301 11.89 -12.99 -13.51
CA ASP A 301 11.32 -14.15 -12.83
C ASP A 301 9.81 -14.04 -12.58
N TYR A 302 9.18 -12.95 -13.03
CA TYR A 302 7.74 -12.76 -13.01
C TYR A 302 7.20 -12.62 -14.42
N TRP A 303 6.23 -13.47 -14.77
CA TRP A 303 5.32 -13.28 -15.88
C TRP A 303 3.96 -13.88 -15.51
N CYS A 304 2.90 -13.37 -16.12
CA CYS A 304 1.54 -13.74 -15.83
C CYS A 304 0.85 -14.25 -17.11
N GLU A 305 0.34 -15.48 -17.09
CA GLU A 305 -0.46 -16.03 -18.20
C GLU A 305 -1.96 -15.85 -17.93
N SER A 306 -2.73 -15.54 -18.96
CA SER A 306 -4.18 -15.50 -18.85
C SER A 306 -4.78 -16.90 -18.89
N ALA A 307 -5.82 -17.13 -18.09
CA ALA A 307 -6.61 -18.35 -18.10
C ALA A 307 -8.11 -18.03 -18.22
N GLU A 308 -8.89 -18.97 -18.76
CA GLU A 308 -10.31 -18.77 -19.03
C GLU A 308 -11.17 -18.93 -17.77
N TYR A 309 -12.10 -18.00 -17.58
CA TYR A 309 -13.12 -18.09 -16.54
C TYR A 309 -14.27 -19.01 -16.96
N ASN A 310 -14.44 -20.11 -16.23
CA ASN A 310 -15.51 -21.08 -16.44
C ASN A 310 -16.47 -21.16 -15.23
N GLY A 311 -16.54 -20.08 -14.45
CA GLY A 311 -17.33 -20.02 -13.21
C GLY A 311 -18.79 -19.63 -13.39
N PRO A 312 -19.51 -19.39 -12.28
CA PRO A 312 -20.90 -18.96 -12.29
C PRO A 312 -21.12 -17.65 -13.08
N SER A 313 -22.31 -17.50 -13.68
CA SER A 313 -22.70 -16.25 -14.37
C SER A 313 -22.58 -15.02 -13.45
N ILE A 314 -22.08 -13.94 -14.03
CA ILE A 314 -21.95 -12.61 -13.43
C ILE A 314 -23.06 -11.63 -13.85
N VAL A 315 -23.86 -12.01 -14.85
CA VAL A 315 -25.10 -11.35 -15.29
C VAL A 315 -26.32 -12.03 -14.69
#